data_AF-A0A415UFI6-F1
#
_entry.id   AF-A0A415UFI6-F1
#
_cell.length_a   1.000
_cell.length_b   1.000
_cell.length_c   1.000
_cell.angle_alpha   90.00
_cell.angle_beta   90.00
_cell.angle_gamma   90.00
#
_symmetry.space_group_name_H-M   'P 1'
#
loop_
_entity.id
_entity.type
_entity.pdbx_description
1 polymer ?
#
loop_
_entity_poly.entity_id
_entity_poly.type
_entity_poly.pdbx_seq_one_letter_code
_entity_poly.pdbx_strand_id
1 'polypeptide(L)'
;MILAIIFLLTDLFICGITYMVYGRKPVYSDGMILGVHIRREVQEEPELVEFLEGYRKQVKRIYAGVTVLGVAICGLCFWYSSIFMIAWCIWFVAYLAGALGVLYLNHRKLYDLKIQNGWGFTEDASTTMRVVDTRTIMKSGRMALPLWYHIILLAILVIPFVSVDFRDYLGTFSPNSQGWILFITSAAVGIVFLWIAWIFKRIPNRVYSENSDLNYRINYIEKRSWSVCFLGANICNTIAWLYLARRITKNRWIYNIDIWIYIGVISISIIIAIAMLIWIRKQKNILQKEDETPLYMDDDYYWRNGWYVNPEDARLFVQDRFNSMNYTTNLGRPAGRYLVGGICAGVLVLLIWMCVIFLRMDFTPIRMVREDEEIRITSGYTNTFFEIDDMQSVTLLEDGMPKDQYNRTNGSDDGKQLLGKFKGKKLGECRMYVWLGYTPVIQIKTKEYTVFINSKDANETKQWYDELKE
;
A
#
# COMPACT_ATOMS: atom_id res chain seq x y z
N MET A 1 7.09 11.00 18.01
CA MET A 1 7.73 9.71 18.37
C MET A 1 7.12 8.53 17.60
N ILE A 2 5.81 8.26 17.72
CA ILE A 2 5.16 7.12 17.03
C ILE A 2 5.30 7.21 15.50
N LEU A 3 5.07 8.40 14.91
CA LEU A 3 5.24 8.63 13.48
C LEU A 3 6.64 8.25 12.99
N ALA A 4 7.69 8.71 13.69
CA ALA A 4 9.08 8.40 13.35
C ALA A 4 9.38 6.89 13.39
N ILE A 5 8.83 6.17 14.38
CA ILE A 5 9.00 4.71 14.48
C ILE A 5 8.31 4.00 13.31
N ILE A 6 7.09 4.41 12.97
CA ILE A 6 6.33 3.80 11.86
C ILE A 6 7.07 4.00 10.54
N PHE A 7 7.52 5.22 10.24
CA PHE A 7 8.26 5.52 9.01
C PHE A 7 9.63 4.84 8.98
N LEU A 8 10.37 4.83 10.10
CA LEU A 8 11.65 4.13 10.17
C LEU A 8 11.50 2.63 9.86
N LEU A 9 10.54 1.96 10.50
CA LEU A 9 10.29 0.54 10.26
C LEU A 9 9.85 0.30 8.81
N THR A 10 9.03 1.19 8.27
CA THR A 10 8.55 1.12 6.89
C THR A 10 9.70 1.30 5.90
N ASP A 11 10.57 2.28 6.11
CA ASP A 11 11.73 2.55 5.25
C ASP A 11 12.73 1.39 5.28
N LEU A 12 13.02 0.84 6.47
CA LEU A 12 13.89 -0.33 6.60
C LEU A 12 13.30 -1.56 5.89
N PHE A 13 11.99 -1.77 6.00
CA PHE A 13 11.30 -2.87 5.35
C PHE A 13 11.29 -2.71 3.82
N ILE A 14 10.96 -1.51 3.33
CA ILE A 14 10.97 -1.19 1.89
C ILE A 14 12.39 -1.37 1.35
N CYS A 15 13.40 -0.75 1.96
CA CYS A 15 14.80 -0.85 1.55
C CYS A 15 15.28 -2.31 1.56
N GLY A 16 14.98 -3.04 2.64
CA GLY A 16 15.33 -4.45 2.78
C GLY A 16 14.70 -5.32 1.71
N ILE A 17 13.39 -5.19 1.46
CA ILE A 17 12.69 -5.99 0.45
C ILE A 17 13.18 -5.65 -0.95
N THR A 18 13.27 -4.37 -1.31
CA THR A 18 13.74 -4.00 -2.65
C THR A 18 15.17 -4.50 -2.88
N TYR A 19 16.05 -4.43 -1.88
CA TYR A 19 17.40 -5.00 -1.98
C TYR A 19 17.38 -6.52 -2.14
N MET A 20 16.55 -7.23 -1.37
CA MET A 20 16.39 -8.68 -1.50
C MET A 20 15.84 -9.09 -2.88
N VAL A 21 14.92 -8.31 -3.43
CA VAL A 21 14.25 -8.61 -4.71
C VAL A 21 15.11 -8.20 -5.90
N TYR A 22 15.74 -7.04 -5.90
CA TYR A 22 16.44 -6.48 -7.08
C TYR A 22 17.96 -6.42 -6.90
N GLY A 23 18.45 -6.20 -5.67
CA GLY A 23 19.88 -6.08 -5.40
C GLY A 23 20.65 -7.40 -5.45
N ARG A 24 20.00 -8.53 -5.13
CA ARG A 24 20.62 -9.88 -5.13
C ARG A 24 20.56 -10.63 -6.48
N LYS A 25 20.25 -9.95 -7.58
CA LYS A 25 19.94 -10.59 -8.88
C LYS A 25 21.06 -11.02 -9.85
N PRO A 26 22.37 -10.97 -9.57
CA PRO A 26 23.36 -11.54 -10.48
C PRO A 26 23.44 -13.08 -10.30
N VAL A 27 22.30 -13.75 -10.20
CA VAL A 27 22.17 -15.20 -10.08
C VAL A 27 21.54 -15.70 -11.36
N TYR A 28 22.15 -16.70 -11.98
CA TYR A 28 21.60 -17.37 -13.14
C TYR A 28 20.31 -18.11 -12.77
N SER A 29 19.19 -17.73 -13.39
CA SER A 29 17.86 -18.32 -13.16
C SER A 29 17.10 -18.31 -14.47
N ASP A 30 16.43 -19.41 -14.80
CA ASP A 30 15.60 -19.53 -16.01
C ASP A 30 16.33 -19.17 -17.32
N GLY A 31 17.63 -19.49 -17.43
CA GLY A 31 18.42 -19.15 -18.63
C GLY A 31 18.88 -17.68 -18.70
N MET A 32 18.66 -16.91 -17.63
CA MET A 32 18.91 -15.47 -17.60
C MET A 32 19.85 -15.02 -16.48
N ILE A 33 20.60 -13.93 -16.73
CA ILE A 33 21.32 -13.14 -15.71
C ILE A 33 20.87 -11.69 -15.85
N LEU A 34 20.50 -11.04 -14.74
CA LEU A 34 19.93 -9.68 -14.74
C LEU A 34 18.81 -9.50 -15.78
N GLY A 35 18.04 -10.56 -16.02
CA GLY A 35 16.96 -10.58 -16.99
C GLY A 35 17.40 -10.63 -18.46
N VAL A 36 18.65 -10.92 -18.79
CA VAL A 36 19.12 -11.13 -20.18
C VAL A 36 19.37 -12.62 -20.39
N HIS A 37 18.86 -13.21 -21.47
CA HIS A 37 19.07 -14.62 -21.80
C HIS A 37 20.51 -14.85 -22.24
N ILE A 38 21.28 -15.62 -21.47
CA ILE A 38 22.70 -15.88 -21.71
C ILE A 38 22.91 -17.39 -21.71
N ARG A 39 23.67 -17.89 -22.69
CA ARG A 39 24.06 -19.29 -22.79
C ARG A 39 24.84 -19.74 -21.55
N ARG A 40 24.65 -20.99 -21.12
CA ARG A 40 25.24 -21.50 -19.87
C ARG A 40 26.76 -21.55 -19.93
N GLU A 41 27.30 -21.79 -21.12
CA GLU A 41 28.74 -21.90 -21.40
C GLU A 41 29.47 -20.56 -21.21
N VAL A 42 28.76 -19.44 -21.32
CA VAL A 42 29.32 -18.07 -21.28
C VAL A 42 29.47 -17.56 -19.83
N GLN A 43 28.93 -18.26 -18.83
CA GLN A 43 28.92 -17.78 -17.44
C GLN A 43 30.31 -17.55 -16.83
N GLU A 44 31.32 -18.26 -17.33
CA GLU A 44 32.70 -18.19 -16.85
C GLU A 44 33.55 -17.18 -17.65
N GLU A 45 32.98 -16.52 -18.66
CA GLU A 45 33.69 -15.52 -19.46
C GLU A 45 34.17 -14.36 -18.57
N PRO A 46 35.47 -14.00 -18.60
CA PRO A 46 36.04 -12.99 -17.71
C PRO A 46 35.31 -11.64 -17.76
N GLU A 47 34.89 -11.22 -18.96
CA GLU A 47 34.20 -9.95 -19.18
C GLU A 47 32.82 -9.91 -18.48
N LEU A 48 32.08 -11.03 -18.52
CA LEU A 48 30.80 -11.15 -17.82
C LEU A 48 31.00 -11.19 -16.31
N VAL A 49 32.00 -11.92 -15.82
CA VAL A 49 32.31 -12.00 -14.38
C VAL A 49 32.68 -10.63 -13.82
N GLU A 50 33.56 -9.89 -14.50
CA GLU A 50 33.97 -8.54 -14.10
C GLU A 50 32.78 -7.58 -14.07
N PHE A 51 31.93 -7.62 -15.10
CA PHE A 51 30.70 -6.83 -15.15
C PHE A 51 29.79 -7.09 -13.95
N LEU A 52 29.54 -8.36 -13.61
CA LEU A 52 28.67 -8.75 -12.50
C LEU A 52 29.26 -8.38 -11.13
N GLU A 53 30.58 -8.42 -10.96
CA GLU A 53 31.23 -7.92 -9.75
C GLU A 53 31.08 -6.41 -9.59
N GLY A 54 31.27 -5.65 -10.67
CA GLY A 54 31.05 -4.21 -10.71
C GLY A 54 29.63 -3.85 -10.30
N TYR A 55 28.63 -4.56 -10.87
CA TYR A 55 27.23 -4.42 -10.51
C TYR A 55 26.98 -4.66 -9.02
N ARG A 56 27.48 -5.78 -8.46
CA ARG A 56 27.32 -6.12 -7.03
C ARG A 56 27.85 -5.01 -6.11
N LYS A 57 29.03 -4.48 -6.41
CA LYS A 57 29.66 -3.40 -5.64
C LYS A 57 28.83 -2.11 -5.72
N GLN A 58 28.37 -1.75 -6.92
CA GLN A 58 27.55 -0.55 -7.15
C GLN A 58 26.23 -0.62 -6.38
N VAL A 59 25.47 -1.71 -6.55
CA VAL A 59 24.19 -1.93 -5.87
C VAL A 59 24.36 -1.85 -4.35
N LYS A 60 25.34 -2.56 -3.78
CA LYS A 60 25.54 -2.57 -2.32
C LYS A 60 25.79 -1.15 -1.78
N ARG A 61 26.60 -0.35 -2.47
CA ARG A 61 26.88 1.04 -2.08
C ARG A 61 25.65 1.93 -2.16
N ILE A 62 24.90 1.86 -3.26
CA ILE A 62 23.71 2.69 -3.48
C ILE A 62 22.63 2.33 -2.45
N TYR A 63 22.28 1.05 -2.29
CA TYR A 63 21.25 0.64 -1.33
C TYR A 63 21.64 0.99 0.11
N ALA A 64 22.91 0.83 0.50
CA ALA A 64 23.38 1.25 1.82
C ALA A 64 23.25 2.76 2.02
N GLY A 65 23.70 3.56 1.05
CA GLY A 65 23.63 5.03 1.13
C GLY A 65 22.19 5.54 1.21
N VAL A 66 21.29 5.02 0.38
CA VAL A 66 19.90 5.48 0.37
C VAL A 66 19.15 5.02 1.63
N THR A 67 19.47 3.85 2.18
CA THR A 67 18.93 3.40 3.48
C THR A 67 19.36 4.32 4.62
N VAL A 68 20.67 4.65 4.70
CA VAL A 68 21.18 5.59 5.72
C VAL A 68 20.51 6.96 5.61
N LEU A 69 20.31 7.44 4.37
CA LEU A 69 19.63 8.70 4.13
C LEU A 69 18.15 8.67 4.57
N GLY A 70 17.43 7.57 4.31
CA GLY A 70 16.03 7.40 4.77
C GLY A 70 15.92 7.43 6.30
N VAL A 71 16.84 6.74 6.99
CA VAL A 71 16.94 6.77 8.46
C VAL A 71 17.21 8.19 8.96
N ALA A 72 18.11 8.93 8.32
CA ALA A 72 18.40 10.31 8.70
C ALA A 72 17.19 11.24 8.51
N ILE A 73 16.45 11.08 7.41
CA ILE A 73 15.23 11.86 7.12
C ILE A 73 14.15 11.62 8.16
N CYS A 74 14.00 10.39 8.68
CA CYS A 74 13.08 10.10 9.79
C CYS A 74 13.33 10.98 11.03
N GLY A 75 14.55 11.46 11.24
CA GLY A 75 14.88 12.41 12.32
C GLY A 75 14.14 13.76 12.20
N LEU A 76 13.77 14.18 10.98
CA LEU A 76 13.04 15.43 10.77
C LEU A 76 11.63 15.41 11.39
N CYS A 77 11.08 14.22 11.68
CA CYS A 77 9.80 14.08 12.38
C CYS A 77 9.76 14.80 13.74
N PHE A 78 10.92 14.97 14.39
CA PHE A 78 10.99 15.64 15.69
C PHE A 78 10.93 17.17 15.57
N TRP A 79 11.14 17.72 14.37
CA TRP A 79 11.11 19.16 14.13
C TRP A 79 9.73 19.60 13.62
N TYR A 80 9.40 19.29 12.37
CA TYR A 80 8.12 19.61 11.74
C TYR A 80 7.65 18.43 10.90
N SER A 81 6.38 18.06 11.05
CA SER A 81 5.80 16.94 10.31
C SER A 81 5.76 17.25 8.82
N SER A 82 5.50 18.51 8.43
CA SER A 82 5.54 18.97 7.04
C SER A 82 6.91 18.87 6.38
N ILE A 83 7.96 19.39 7.03
CA ILE A 83 9.34 19.34 6.52
C ILE A 83 9.77 17.88 6.34
N PHE A 84 9.47 17.05 7.34
CA PHE A 84 9.69 15.61 7.24
C PHE A 84 8.98 15.00 6.04
N MET A 85 7.67 15.24 5.88
CA MET A 85 6.90 14.63 4.79
C MET A 85 7.42 15.04 3.42
N ILE A 86 7.81 16.31 3.23
CA ILE A 86 8.40 16.79 1.97
C ILE A 86 9.73 16.07 1.68
N ALA A 87 10.65 16.08 2.65
CA ALA A 87 11.95 15.43 2.50
C ALA A 87 11.79 13.92 2.24
N TRP A 88 10.88 13.27 2.95
CA TRP A 88 10.57 11.86 2.79
C TRP A 88 9.98 11.56 1.41
N CYS A 89 9.04 12.37 0.90
CA CYS A 89 8.49 12.19 -0.44
C CYS A 89 9.56 12.33 -1.54
N ILE A 90 10.42 13.34 -1.44
CA ILE A 90 11.53 13.54 -2.39
C ILE A 90 12.47 12.33 -2.35
N TRP A 91 12.86 11.92 -1.15
CA TRP A 91 13.72 10.74 -0.97
C TRP A 91 13.08 9.47 -1.50
N PHE A 92 11.79 9.24 -1.22
CA PHE A 92 11.07 8.05 -1.65
C PHE A 92 11.00 7.94 -3.18
N VAL A 93 10.68 9.05 -3.86
CA VAL A 93 10.68 9.11 -5.33
C VAL A 93 12.09 8.89 -5.89
N ALA A 94 13.09 9.57 -5.33
CA ALA A 94 14.49 9.40 -5.74
C ALA A 94 15.00 7.97 -5.52
N TYR A 95 14.60 7.34 -4.42
CA TYR A 95 14.92 5.96 -4.09
C TYR A 95 14.31 4.99 -5.11
N LEU A 96 13.02 5.10 -5.41
CA LEU A 96 12.35 4.23 -6.39
C LEU A 96 12.96 4.40 -7.79
N ALA A 97 13.17 5.65 -8.22
CA ALA A 97 13.79 5.95 -9.51
C ALA A 97 15.23 5.42 -9.58
N GLY A 98 16.02 5.60 -8.51
CA GLY A 98 17.39 5.12 -8.42
C GLY A 98 17.48 3.59 -8.40
N ALA A 99 16.65 2.92 -7.60
CA ALA A 99 16.62 1.47 -7.49
C ALA A 99 16.29 0.79 -8.82
N LEU A 100 15.27 1.30 -9.54
CA LEU A 100 14.91 0.79 -10.87
C LEU A 100 15.93 1.22 -11.93
N GLY A 101 16.44 2.45 -11.86
CA GLY A 101 17.43 2.96 -12.80
C GLY A 101 18.72 2.16 -12.81
N VAL A 102 19.26 1.81 -11.63
CA VAL A 102 20.46 0.94 -11.52
C VAL A 102 20.21 -0.43 -12.15
N LEU A 103 19.04 -1.02 -11.93
CA LEU A 103 18.69 -2.31 -12.53
C LEU A 103 18.59 -2.21 -14.06
N TYR A 104 17.85 -1.24 -14.58
CA TYR A 104 17.59 -1.10 -16.02
C TYR A 104 18.82 -0.68 -16.82
N LEU A 105 19.65 0.21 -16.27
CA LEU A 105 20.91 0.61 -16.91
C LEU A 105 21.87 -0.57 -17.03
N ASN A 106 22.03 -1.37 -15.97
CA ASN A 106 22.91 -2.53 -16.01
C ASN A 106 22.31 -3.68 -16.84
N HIS A 107 20.99 -3.87 -16.82
CA HIS A 107 20.31 -4.77 -17.75
C HIS A 107 20.60 -4.39 -19.21
N ARG A 108 20.48 -3.10 -19.55
CA ARG A 108 20.76 -2.60 -20.90
C ARG A 108 22.20 -2.86 -21.33
N LYS A 109 23.16 -2.55 -20.45
CA LYS A 109 24.59 -2.81 -20.71
C LYS A 109 24.86 -4.29 -20.96
N LEU A 110 24.24 -5.18 -20.17
CA LEU A 110 24.39 -6.62 -20.36
C LEU A 110 23.76 -7.10 -21.66
N TYR A 111 22.61 -6.54 -22.05
CA TYR A 111 22.00 -6.81 -23.35
C TYR A 111 22.91 -6.38 -24.51
N ASP A 112 23.49 -5.18 -24.44
CA ASP A 112 24.41 -4.69 -25.47
C ASP A 112 25.67 -5.59 -25.55
N LEU A 113 26.21 -6.02 -24.41
CA LEU A 113 27.34 -6.95 -24.33
C LEU A 113 27.01 -8.33 -24.94
N LYS A 114 25.80 -8.85 -24.68
CA LYS A 114 25.29 -10.08 -25.29
C LYS A 114 25.31 -9.99 -26.81
N ILE A 115 24.85 -8.86 -27.38
CA ILE A 115 24.79 -8.67 -28.83
C ILE A 115 26.21 -8.55 -29.42
N GLN A 116 27.09 -7.79 -28.78
CA GLN A 116 28.48 -7.60 -29.24
C GLN A 116 29.26 -8.91 -29.31
N ASN A 117 29.10 -9.77 -28.29
CA ASN A 117 29.87 -11.01 -28.18
C ASN A 117 29.13 -12.25 -28.70
N GLY A 118 27.94 -12.09 -29.29
CA GLY A 118 27.16 -13.19 -29.83
C GLY A 118 26.75 -14.23 -28.78
N TRP A 119 26.52 -13.81 -27.53
CA TRP A 119 26.22 -14.68 -26.39
C TRP A 119 24.78 -15.22 -26.35
N GLY A 120 23.96 -14.85 -27.34
CA GLY A 120 22.58 -15.31 -27.48
C GLY A 120 22.44 -16.74 -27.98
N PHE A 121 21.20 -17.22 -27.99
CA PHE A 121 20.82 -18.45 -28.66
C PHE A 121 20.71 -18.15 -30.18
N THR A 122 21.18 -19.05 -31.05
CA THR A 122 21.35 -18.84 -32.51
C THR A 122 20.07 -18.41 -33.24
N GLU A 123 20.20 -17.86 -34.47
CA GLU A 123 19.11 -17.32 -35.31
C GLU A 123 17.89 -18.25 -35.48
N ASP A 124 18.06 -19.57 -35.45
CA ASP A 124 16.92 -20.52 -35.53
C ASP A 124 15.96 -20.44 -34.33
N ALA A 125 16.43 -19.98 -33.16
CA ALA A 125 15.61 -19.74 -31.96
C ALA A 125 14.89 -18.37 -31.98
N SER A 126 15.23 -17.49 -32.92
CA SER A 126 14.60 -16.17 -33.09
C SER A 126 13.24 -16.24 -33.80
N THR A 127 12.92 -17.38 -34.41
CA THR A 127 11.57 -17.67 -34.88
C THR A 127 10.64 -17.65 -33.68
N THR A 128 9.76 -16.65 -33.63
CA THR A 128 8.80 -16.39 -32.55
C THR A 128 7.77 -17.53 -32.48
N MET A 129 8.20 -18.73 -32.10
CA MET A 129 7.34 -19.90 -32.01
C MET A 129 6.51 -19.76 -30.75
N ARG A 130 5.29 -19.27 -30.92
CA ARG A 130 4.32 -19.23 -29.83
C ARG A 130 3.82 -20.64 -29.58
N VAL A 131 4.56 -21.41 -28.80
CA VAL A 131 4.18 -22.77 -28.41
C VAL A 131 2.94 -22.67 -27.51
N VAL A 132 1.86 -23.34 -27.92
CA VAL A 132 0.61 -23.40 -27.17
C VAL A 132 0.37 -24.83 -26.73
N ASP A 133 0.41 -25.06 -25.42
CA ASP A 133 0.05 -26.36 -24.84
C ASP A 133 -1.47 -26.49 -24.67
N THR A 134 -2.11 -27.11 -25.66
CA THR A 134 -3.56 -27.34 -25.69
C THR A 134 -4.03 -28.29 -24.59
N ARG A 135 -3.22 -29.28 -24.18
CA ARG A 135 -3.57 -30.23 -23.12
C ARG A 135 -3.64 -29.54 -21.76
N THR A 136 -2.71 -28.63 -21.48
CA THR A 136 -2.70 -27.83 -20.25
C THR A 136 -3.88 -26.85 -20.21
N ILE A 137 -4.31 -26.31 -21.36
CA ILE A 137 -5.50 -25.44 -21.47
C ILE A 137 -6.78 -26.19 -21.12
N MET A 138 -6.95 -27.43 -21.57
CA MET A 138 -8.15 -28.24 -21.27
C MET A 138 -8.36 -28.47 -19.76
N LYS A 139 -7.28 -28.47 -18.96
CA LYS A 139 -7.34 -28.65 -17.51
C LYS A 139 -7.37 -27.32 -16.73
N SER A 140 -7.34 -26.17 -17.39
CA SER A 140 -7.20 -24.83 -16.78
C SER A 140 -8.30 -24.49 -15.77
N GLY A 141 -9.53 -24.94 -16.00
CA GLY A 141 -10.68 -24.69 -15.12
C GLY A 141 -10.53 -25.25 -13.70
N ARG A 142 -9.65 -26.25 -13.51
CA ARG A 142 -9.41 -26.92 -12.21
C ARG A 142 -8.25 -26.31 -11.41
N MET A 143 -7.49 -25.40 -12.00
CA MET A 143 -6.25 -24.87 -11.39
C MET A 143 -6.50 -23.86 -10.27
N ALA A 144 -7.55 -23.03 -10.38
CA ALA A 144 -7.91 -22.05 -9.36
C ALA A 144 -9.14 -22.50 -8.55
N LEU A 145 -9.25 -22.04 -7.31
CA LEU A 145 -10.47 -22.23 -6.52
C LEU A 145 -11.70 -21.61 -7.22
N PRO A 146 -12.90 -22.17 -6.99
CA PRO A 146 -14.14 -21.56 -7.43
C PRO A 146 -14.36 -20.16 -6.81
N LEU A 147 -14.80 -19.19 -7.64
CA LEU A 147 -14.99 -17.80 -7.19
C LEU A 147 -16.15 -17.64 -6.21
N TRP A 148 -17.11 -18.57 -6.18
CA TRP A 148 -18.26 -18.50 -5.28
C TRP A 148 -17.89 -18.61 -3.80
N TYR A 149 -16.71 -19.13 -3.45
CA TYR A 149 -16.21 -19.10 -2.07
C TYR A 149 -16.06 -17.66 -1.56
N HIS A 150 -15.63 -16.72 -2.40
CA HIS A 150 -15.57 -15.31 -2.01
C HIS A 150 -16.96 -14.68 -1.86
N ILE A 151 -17.94 -15.12 -2.66
CA ILE A 151 -19.33 -14.64 -2.58
C ILE A 151 -19.93 -15.02 -1.22
N ILE A 152 -19.65 -16.23 -0.72
CA ILE A 152 -20.06 -16.66 0.63
C ILE A 152 -19.48 -15.74 1.70
N LEU A 153 -18.18 -15.40 1.60
CA LEU A 153 -17.55 -14.50 2.56
C LEU A 153 -18.16 -13.10 2.52
N LEU A 154 -18.49 -12.58 1.34
CA LEU A 154 -19.20 -11.31 1.19
C LEU A 154 -20.60 -11.36 1.82
N ALA A 155 -21.33 -12.47 1.66
CA ALA A 155 -22.63 -12.66 2.30
C ALA A 155 -22.50 -12.69 3.83
N ILE A 156 -21.44 -13.34 4.36
CA ILE A 156 -21.15 -13.40 5.80
C ILE A 156 -20.91 -11.99 6.39
N LEU A 157 -20.34 -11.05 5.65
CA LEU A 157 -20.12 -9.68 6.13
C LEU A 157 -21.42 -8.98 6.55
N VAL A 158 -22.56 -9.40 6.00
CA VAL A 158 -23.88 -8.81 6.26
C VAL A 158 -24.56 -9.42 7.51
N ILE A 159 -24.06 -10.54 8.05
CA ILE A 159 -24.65 -11.20 9.23
C ILE A 159 -24.87 -10.25 10.43
N PRO A 160 -23.93 -9.34 10.77
CA PRO A 160 -24.15 -8.40 11.87
C PRO A 160 -25.42 -7.55 11.73
N PHE A 161 -25.89 -7.27 10.51
CA PHE A 161 -27.11 -6.48 10.26
C PHE A 161 -28.41 -7.20 10.65
N VAL A 162 -28.38 -8.51 10.87
CA VAL A 162 -29.53 -9.25 11.40
C VAL A 162 -29.80 -8.85 12.85
N SER A 163 -28.75 -8.56 13.62
CA SER A 163 -28.87 -8.13 15.03
C SER A 163 -29.58 -6.77 15.13
N VAL A 164 -30.59 -6.70 16.00
CA VAL A 164 -31.28 -5.44 16.32
C VAL A 164 -30.30 -4.47 16.98
N ASP A 165 -29.47 -4.94 17.92
CA ASP A 165 -28.49 -4.11 18.63
C ASP A 165 -27.47 -3.46 17.70
N PHE A 166 -27.04 -4.17 16.66
CA PHE A 166 -26.10 -3.62 15.67
C PHE A 166 -26.78 -2.59 14.77
N ARG A 167 -28.02 -2.84 14.34
CA ARG A 167 -28.81 -1.85 13.58
C ARG A 167 -29.11 -0.60 14.40
N ASP A 168 -29.46 -0.79 15.67
CA ASP A 168 -29.66 0.30 16.63
C ASP A 168 -28.37 1.12 16.80
N TYR A 169 -27.21 0.47 16.98
CA TYR A 169 -25.92 1.18 17.00
C TYR A 169 -25.68 2.00 15.74
N LEU A 170 -25.96 1.45 14.56
CA LEU A 170 -25.81 2.16 13.28
C LEU A 170 -26.80 3.32 13.11
N GLY A 171 -28.00 3.23 13.69
CA GLY A 171 -29.02 4.27 13.66
C GLY A 171 -28.83 5.36 14.74
N THR A 172 -28.22 5.01 15.87
CA THR A 172 -27.92 5.95 16.96
C THR A 172 -26.83 6.96 16.58
N PHE A 173 -25.97 6.59 15.63
CA PHE A 173 -24.88 7.46 15.17
C PHE A 173 -25.13 7.89 13.72
N SER A 174 -24.83 9.16 13.42
CA SER A 174 -24.86 9.77 12.07
C SER A 174 -24.36 8.80 10.98
N PRO A 175 -24.84 8.90 9.72
CA PRO A 175 -24.38 8.06 8.59
C PRO A 175 -22.84 7.96 8.43
N ASN A 176 -22.09 8.91 8.99
CA ASN A 176 -20.62 8.90 9.07
C ASN A 176 -20.05 8.12 10.29
N SER A 177 -20.85 7.24 10.91
CA SER A 177 -20.41 6.47 12.07
C SER A 177 -19.28 5.52 11.71
N GLN A 178 -18.37 5.29 12.66
CA GLN A 178 -17.24 4.38 12.49
C GLN A 178 -17.70 2.98 12.03
N GLY A 179 -18.91 2.54 12.42
CA GLY A 179 -19.49 1.27 12.00
C GLY A 179 -19.74 1.17 10.49
N TRP A 180 -20.34 2.19 9.88
CA TRP A 180 -20.59 2.21 8.43
C TRP A 180 -19.30 2.23 7.63
N ILE A 181 -18.35 3.07 8.03
CA ILE A 181 -17.04 3.19 7.37
C ILE A 181 -16.30 1.84 7.40
N LEU A 182 -16.26 1.18 8.56
CA LEU A 182 -15.59 -0.11 8.71
C LEU A 182 -16.26 -1.20 7.87
N PHE A 183 -17.60 -1.26 7.85
CA PHE A 183 -18.33 -2.23 7.02
C PHE A 183 -18.05 -2.02 5.53
N ILE A 184 -18.23 -0.79 5.04
CA ILE A 184 -18.03 -0.44 3.62
C ILE A 184 -16.60 -0.76 3.21
N THR A 185 -15.62 -0.43 4.07
CA THR A 185 -14.21 -0.76 3.82
C THR A 185 -13.99 -2.27 3.74
N SER A 186 -14.50 -3.04 4.69
CA SER A 186 -14.37 -4.51 4.67
C SER A 186 -15.07 -5.15 3.46
N ALA A 187 -16.22 -4.63 3.04
CA ALA A 187 -16.94 -5.07 1.85
C ALA A 187 -16.14 -4.75 0.58
N ALA A 188 -15.62 -3.53 0.45
CA ALA A 188 -14.78 -3.11 -0.67
C ALA A 188 -13.52 -3.99 -0.78
N VAL A 189 -12.83 -4.25 0.33
CA VAL A 189 -11.68 -5.16 0.38
C VAL A 189 -12.06 -6.57 -0.08
N GLY A 190 -13.20 -7.09 0.40
CA GLY A 190 -13.70 -8.41 -0.02
C GLY A 190 -13.99 -8.49 -1.52
N ILE A 191 -14.57 -7.43 -2.10
CA ILE A 191 -14.85 -7.31 -3.54
C ILE A 191 -13.55 -7.24 -4.33
N VAL A 192 -12.56 -6.48 -3.86
CA VAL A 192 -11.24 -6.38 -4.48
C VAL A 192 -10.56 -7.76 -4.52
N PHE A 193 -10.61 -8.55 -3.44
CA PHE A 193 -10.06 -9.91 -3.47
C PHE A 193 -10.79 -10.83 -4.45
N LEU A 194 -12.12 -10.74 -4.55
CA LEU A 194 -12.89 -11.47 -5.56
C LEU A 194 -12.48 -11.04 -6.98
N TRP A 195 -12.33 -9.74 -7.22
CA TRP A 195 -11.94 -9.19 -8.51
C TRP A 195 -10.53 -9.62 -8.91
N ILE A 196 -9.55 -9.55 -8.00
CA ILE A 196 -8.19 -10.04 -8.22
C ILE A 196 -8.20 -11.56 -8.50
N ALA A 197 -8.94 -12.35 -7.72
CA ALA A 197 -9.07 -13.79 -7.95
C ALA A 197 -9.68 -14.10 -9.33
N TRP A 198 -10.66 -13.31 -9.78
CA TRP A 198 -11.24 -13.41 -11.11
C TRP A 198 -10.24 -13.11 -12.23
N ILE A 199 -9.42 -12.05 -12.08
CA ILE A 199 -8.34 -11.73 -13.02
C ILE A 199 -7.34 -12.90 -13.07
N PHE A 200 -6.83 -13.34 -11.92
CA PHE A 200 -5.81 -14.40 -11.84
C PHE A 200 -6.29 -15.71 -12.44
N LYS A 201 -7.58 -16.05 -12.27
CA LYS A 201 -8.17 -17.24 -12.89
C LYS A 201 -8.14 -17.19 -14.42
N ARG A 202 -8.20 -15.99 -15.03
CA ARG A 202 -8.22 -15.77 -16.48
C ARG A 202 -6.83 -15.56 -17.11
N ILE A 203 -5.77 -15.47 -16.30
CA ILE A 203 -4.42 -15.34 -16.83
C ILE A 203 -4.08 -16.59 -17.67
N PRO A 204 -3.55 -16.46 -18.90
CA PRO A 204 -3.17 -17.60 -19.73
C PRO A 204 -2.11 -18.48 -19.07
N ASN A 205 -2.21 -19.80 -19.29
CA ASN A 205 -1.17 -20.73 -18.84
C ASN A 205 0.13 -20.53 -19.63
N ARG A 206 1.27 -20.77 -18.98
CA ARG A 206 2.60 -20.69 -19.59
C ARG A 206 3.09 -22.06 -20.03
N VAL A 207 3.86 -22.07 -21.12
CA VAL A 207 4.62 -23.22 -21.59
C VAL A 207 6.06 -23.01 -21.16
N TYR A 208 6.57 -23.92 -20.34
CA TYR A 208 7.93 -23.91 -19.79
C TYR A 208 8.80 -24.99 -20.44
N SER A 209 8.19 -26.13 -20.76
CA SER A 209 8.83 -27.34 -21.30
C SER A 209 7.99 -27.90 -22.45
N GLU A 210 8.59 -28.74 -23.29
CA GLU A 210 7.83 -29.59 -24.22
C GLU A 210 6.93 -30.59 -23.47
N ASN A 211 7.27 -30.91 -22.22
CA ASN A 211 6.47 -31.79 -21.37
C ASN A 211 5.20 -31.09 -20.84
N SER A 212 4.04 -31.43 -21.42
CA SER A 212 2.74 -30.88 -21.01
C SER A 212 2.34 -31.17 -19.56
N ASP A 213 2.76 -32.30 -18.97
CA ASP A 213 2.42 -32.59 -17.58
C ASP A 213 3.20 -31.69 -16.60
N LEU A 214 4.47 -31.43 -16.92
CA LEU A 214 5.29 -30.49 -16.17
C LEU A 214 4.71 -29.07 -16.23
N ASN A 215 4.31 -28.62 -17.44
CA ASN A 215 3.61 -27.35 -17.62
C ASN A 215 2.34 -27.28 -16.77
N TYR A 216 1.52 -28.34 -16.79
CA TYR A 216 0.32 -28.41 -15.98
C TYR A 216 0.61 -28.31 -14.48
N ARG A 217 1.59 -29.07 -13.97
CA ARG A 217 1.98 -29.06 -12.54
C ARG A 217 2.43 -27.68 -12.07
N ILE A 218 3.29 -27.01 -12.85
CA ILE A 218 3.79 -25.66 -12.50
C ILE A 218 2.63 -24.64 -12.49
N ASN A 219 1.83 -24.60 -13.57
CA ASN A 219 0.69 -23.67 -13.66
C ASN A 219 -0.37 -23.95 -12.58
N TYR A 220 -0.60 -25.23 -12.26
CA TYR A 220 -1.52 -25.64 -11.21
C TYR A 220 -1.06 -25.13 -9.84
N ILE A 221 0.21 -25.35 -9.47
CA ILE A 221 0.76 -24.89 -8.20
C ILE A 221 0.65 -23.37 -8.06
N GLU A 222 1.02 -22.61 -9.10
CA GLU A 222 0.96 -21.15 -9.08
C GLU A 222 -0.48 -20.66 -8.90
N LYS A 223 -1.40 -21.07 -9.79
CA LYS A 223 -2.79 -20.60 -9.76
C LYS A 223 -3.54 -21.06 -8.52
N ARG A 224 -3.33 -22.31 -8.09
CA ARG A 224 -3.99 -22.86 -6.89
C ARG A 224 -3.54 -22.11 -5.66
N SER A 225 -2.24 -21.93 -5.50
CA SER A 225 -1.65 -21.24 -4.35
C SER A 225 -2.13 -19.80 -4.24
N TRP A 226 -2.08 -19.03 -5.33
CA TRP A 226 -2.59 -17.66 -5.33
C TRP A 226 -4.07 -17.59 -5.01
N SER A 227 -4.89 -18.49 -5.57
CA SER A 227 -6.32 -18.53 -5.25
C SER A 227 -6.58 -18.85 -3.77
N VAL A 228 -5.78 -19.72 -3.16
CA VAL A 228 -5.85 -20.02 -1.71
C VAL A 228 -5.42 -18.80 -0.89
N CYS A 229 -4.36 -18.09 -1.28
CA CYS A 229 -3.91 -16.88 -0.60
C CYS A 229 -4.98 -15.77 -0.63
N PHE A 230 -5.59 -15.50 -1.80
CA PHE A 230 -6.65 -14.50 -1.89
C PHE A 230 -7.88 -14.89 -1.08
N LEU A 231 -8.25 -16.17 -1.08
CA LEU A 231 -9.37 -16.65 -0.25
C LEU A 231 -9.04 -16.53 1.24
N GLY A 232 -7.85 -16.96 1.67
CA GLY A 232 -7.38 -16.84 3.04
C GLY A 232 -7.33 -15.38 3.52
N ALA A 233 -6.88 -14.46 2.68
CA ALA A 233 -6.89 -13.03 2.98
C ALA A 233 -8.30 -12.49 3.16
N ASN A 234 -9.25 -12.92 2.32
CA ASN A 234 -10.65 -12.55 2.45
C ASN A 234 -11.29 -13.17 3.71
N ILE A 235 -10.93 -14.41 4.09
CA ILE A 235 -11.34 -15.03 5.36
C ILE A 235 -10.83 -14.21 6.55
N CYS A 236 -9.55 -13.83 6.57
CA CYS A 236 -8.99 -12.98 7.61
C CYS A 236 -9.72 -11.63 7.69
N ASN A 237 -10.00 -10.98 6.56
CA ASN A 237 -10.79 -9.76 6.50
C ASN A 237 -12.20 -9.94 7.09
N THR A 238 -12.89 -11.03 6.73
CA THR A 238 -14.21 -11.37 7.29
C THR A 238 -14.16 -11.59 8.80
N ILE A 239 -13.18 -12.36 9.30
CA ILE A 239 -13.02 -12.62 10.75
C ILE A 239 -12.73 -11.31 11.49
N ALA A 240 -11.84 -10.47 10.96
CA ALA A 240 -11.48 -9.20 11.55
C ALA A 240 -12.69 -8.24 11.64
N TRP A 241 -13.49 -8.18 10.57
CA TRP A 241 -14.76 -7.43 10.56
C TRP A 241 -15.74 -7.97 11.60
N LEU A 242 -16.03 -9.27 11.61
CA LEU A 242 -16.99 -9.87 12.54
C LEU A 242 -16.59 -9.66 14.00
N TYR A 243 -15.29 -9.71 14.29
CA TYR A 243 -14.75 -9.35 15.59
C TYR A 243 -15.10 -7.90 15.94
N LEU A 244 -14.77 -6.91 15.10
CA LEU A 244 -15.06 -5.51 15.37
C LEU A 244 -16.56 -5.25 15.50
N ALA A 245 -17.38 -5.81 14.59
CA ALA A 245 -18.83 -5.69 14.65
C ALA A 245 -19.37 -6.18 16.00
N ARG A 246 -18.92 -7.35 16.48
CA ARG A 246 -19.31 -7.87 17.80
C ARG A 246 -18.88 -6.94 18.95
N ARG A 247 -17.66 -6.37 18.89
CA ARG A 247 -17.16 -5.46 19.93
C ARG A 247 -17.95 -4.16 19.98
N ILE A 248 -18.27 -3.62 18.80
CA ILE A 248 -19.13 -2.45 18.63
C ILE A 248 -20.52 -2.73 19.22
N THR A 249 -21.17 -3.83 18.87
CA THR A 249 -22.49 -4.19 19.38
C THR A 249 -22.50 -4.32 20.90
N LYS A 250 -21.50 -5.00 21.49
CA LYS A 250 -21.46 -5.27 22.93
C LYS A 250 -21.11 -4.04 23.76
N ASN A 251 -20.09 -3.28 23.34
CA ASN A 251 -19.49 -2.24 24.19
C ASN A 251 -19.87 -0.82 23.76
N ARG A 252 -20.54 -0.65 22.61
CA ARG A 252 -20.85 0.63 21.96
C ARG A 252 -19.61 1.53 21.76
N TRP A 253 -18.41 0.94 21.81
CA TRP A 253 -17.11 1.61 21.73
C TRP A 253 -16.03 0.68 21.19
N ILE A 254 -15.05 1.25 20.48
CA ILE A 254 -13.87 0.54 19.97
C ILE A 254 -12.66 1.00 20.77
N TYR A 255 -12.00 0.05 21.45
CA TYR A 255 -10.78 0.31 22.19
C TYR A 255 -9.55 0.09 21.32
N ASN A 256 -8.42 0.70 21.70
CA ASN A 256 -7.15 0.55 20.99
C ASN A 256 -6.72 -0.92 20.85
N ILE A 257 -6.97 -1.75 21.86
CA ILE A 257 -6.69 -3.20 21.79
C ILE A 257 -7.51 -3.91 20.70
N ASP A 258 -8.76 -3.48 20.47
CA ASP A 258 -9.60 -4.07 19.43
C ASP A 258 -9.02 -3.78 18.04
N ILE A 259 -8.43 -2.59 17.85
CA ILE A 259 -7.72 -2.20 16.62
C ILE A 259 -6.46 -3.05 16.43
N TRP A 260 -5.67 -3.28 17.49
CA TRP A 260 -4.48 -4.13 17.41
C TRP A 260 -4.82 -5.58 17.06
N ILE A 261 -5.91 -6.13 17.62
CA ILE A 261 -6.39 -7.46 17.27
C ILE A 261 -6.84 -7.51 15.81
N TYR A 262 -7.59 -6.51 15.35
CA TYR A 262 -8.00 -6.38 13.95
C TYR A 262 -6.78 -6.38 12.99
N ILE A 263 -5.76 -5.56 13.28
CA ILE A 263 -4.51 -5.50 12.50
C ILE A 263 -3.79 -6.85 12.53
N GLY A 264 -3.70 -7.48 13.70
CA GLY A 264 -3.07 -8.79 13.87
C GLY A 264 -3.72 -9.87 13.01
N VAL A 265 -5.05 -9.97 13.03
CA VAL A 265 -5.81 -10.95 12.22
C VAL A 265 -5.58 -10.73 10.73
N ILE A 266 -5.61 -9.49 10.25
CA ILE A 266 -5.34 -9.20 8.84
C ILE A 266 -3.89 -9.54 8.48
N SER A 267 -2.94 -9.26 9.37
CA SER A 267 -1.51 -9.52 9.15
C SER A 267 -1.19 -11.01 9.00
N ILE A 268 -1.99 -11.91 9.57
CA ILE A 268 -1.86 -13.37 9.37
C ILE A 268 -1.93 -13.73 7.87
N SER A 269 -2.78 -13.05 7.10
CA SER A 269 -2.88 -13.28 5.66
C SER A 269 -1.59 -12.97 4.90
N ILE A 270 -0.86 -11.93 5.34
CA ILE A 270 0.43 -11.53 4.75
C ILE A 270 1.48 -12.60 5.05
N ILE A 271 1.53 -13.11 6.28
CA ILE A 271 2.47 -14.16 6.69
C ILE A 271 2.22 -15.44 5.87
N ILE A 272 0.95 -15.85 5.74
CA ILE A 272 0.56 -17.01 4.93
C ILE A 272 0.94 -16.80 3.47
N ALA A 273 0.68 -15.60 2.92
CA ALA A 273 1.08 -15.28 1.56
C ALA A 273 2.59 -15.43 1.38
N ILE A 274 3.42 -14.82 2.24
CA ILE A 274 4.89 -14.92 2.17
C ILE A 274 5.34 -16.39 2.24
N ALA A 275 4.81 -17.18 3.18
CA ALA A 275 5.15 -18.60 3.31
C ALA A 275 4.79 -19.39 2.04
N MET A 276 3.61 -19.13 1.47
CA MET A 276 3.18 -19.73 0.20
C MET A 276 4.07 -19.29 -0.96
N LEU A 277 4.51 -18.03 -1.01
CA LEU A 277 5.43 -17.53 -2.04
C LEU A 277 6.78 -18.27 -1.99
N ILE A 278 7.34 -18.46 -0.80
CA ILE A 278 8.57 -19.22 -0.60
C ILE A 278 8.37 -20.68 -1.04
N TRP A 279 7.23 -21.28 -0.69
CA TRP A 279 6.90 -22.65 -1.06
C TRP A 279 6.73 -22.83 -2.58
N ILE A 280 5.96 -21.97 -3.25
CA ILE A 280 5.79 -21.98 -4.71
C ILE A 280 7.16 -21.92 -5.39
N ARG A 281 8.02 -20.99 -4.95
CA ARG A 281 9.36 -20.85 -5.53
C ARG A 281 10.19 -22.11 -5.36
N LYS A 282 10.16 -22.72 -4.17
CA LYS A 282 10.85 -23.99 -3.92
C LYS A 282 10.32 -25.11 -4.82
N GLN A 283 9.00 -25.25 -4.95
CA GLN A 283 8.39 -26.27 -5.80
C GLN A 283 8.73 -26.05 -7.28
N LYS A 284 8.64 -24.81 -7.76
CA LYS A 284 9.00 -24.46 -9.14
C LYS A 284 10.47 -24.81 -9.45
N ASN A 285 11.38 -24.49 -8.55
CA ASN A 285 12.79 -24.85 -8.69
C ASN A 285 13.03 -26.37 -8.69
N ILE A 286 12.20 -27.16 -7.99
CA ILE A 286 12.30 -28.63 -8.03
C ILE A 286 11.80 -29.14 -9.38
N LEU A 287 10.62 -28.69 -9.81
CA LEU A 287 10.01 -29.10 -11.08
C LEU A 287 10.87 -28.72 -12.29
N GLN A 288 11.46 -27.52 -12.28
CA GLN A 288 12.35 -27.10 -13.36
C GLN A 288 13.67 -27.88 -13.41
N LYS A 289 14.10 -28.49 -12.31
CA LYS A 289 15.27 -29.39 -12.31
C LYS A 289 14.95 -30.77 -12.88
N GLU A 290 13.68 -31.18 -12.84
CA GLU A 290 13.18 -32.41 -13.48
C GLU A 290 13.03 -32.23 -15.01
N ASP A 291 13.20 -31.01 -15.53
CA ASP A 291 12.98 -30.70 -16.94
C ASP A 291 14.19 -31.09 -17.80
N GLU A 292 14.01 -32.12 -18.62
CA GLU A 292 15.00 -32.57 -19.60
C GLU A 292 14.91 -31.82 -20.94
N THR A 293 13.82 -31.08 -21.19
CA THR A 293 13.53 -30.39 -22.47
C THR A 293 13.01 -28.96 -22.27
N PRO A 294 13.79 -28.08 -21.62
CA PRO A 294 13.38 -26.70 -21.38
C PRO A 294 13.27 -25.92 -22.70
N LEU A 295 12.16 -25.19 -22.88
CA LEU A 295 11.97 -24.27 -24.00
C LEU A 295 12.38 -22.86 -23.59
N TYR A 296 13.51 -22.39 -24.10
CA TYR A 296 13.96 -21.01 -23.92
C TYR A 296 13.42 -20.14 -25.06
N MET A 297 12.49 -19.23 -24.74
CA MET A 297 11.98 -18.24 -25.69
C MET A 297 12.82 -16.96 -25.54
N ASP A 298 13.72 -16.66 -26.49
CA ASP A 298 14.53 -15.43 -26.42
C ASP A 298 13.71 -14.21 -26.85
N ASP A 299 12.98 -13.62 -25.90
CA ASP A 299 12.18 -12.40 -26.10
C ASP A 299 12.95 -11.12 -25.74
N ASP A 300 14.29 -11.17 -25.62
CA ASP A 300 15.13 -10.07 -25.11
C ASP A 300 14.98 -8.76 -25.89
N TYR A 301 14.72 -8.82 -27.19
CA TYR A 301 14.49 -7.63 -28.01
C TYR A 301 13.36 -6.74 -27.45
N TYR A 302 12.28 -7.36 -26.95
CA TYR A 302 11.12 -6.66 -26.39
C TYR A 302 11.35 -6.14 -24.96
N TRP A 303 12.44 -6.55 -24.32
CA TRP A 303 12.81 -6.17 -22.96
C TRP A 303 14.07 -5.34 -22.88
N ARG A 304 14.72 -5.04 -24.00
CA ARG A 304 16.04 -4.41 -24.14
C ARG A 304 16.32 -3.16 -23.29
N ASN A 305 15.30 -2.50 -22.74
CA ASN A 305 15.43 -1.31 -21.90
C ASN A 305 15.10 -1.57 -20.41
N GLY A 306 14.83 -2.83 -20.03
CA GLY A 306 14.36 -3.22 -18.69
C GLY A 306 12.84 -3.18 -18.51
N TRP A 307 12.06 -2.82 -19.53
CA TRP A 307 10.60 -2.90 -19.50
C TRP A 307 10.07 -3.53 -20.79
N TYR A 308 8.91 -4.17 -20.70
CA TYR A 308 8.34 -4.91 -21.82
C TYR A 308 7.63 -4.00 -22.81
N VAL A 309 8.04 -4.08 -24.08
CA VAL A 309 7.45 -3.33 -25.20
C VAL A 309 7.25 -4.27 -26.38
N ASN A 310 6.08 -4.89 -26.49
CA ASN A 310 5.70 -5.65 -27.68
C ASN A 310 4.32 -5.19 -28.21
N PRO A 311 4.28 -4.46 -29.35
CA PRO A 311 3.01 -4.04 -29.97
C PRO A 311 2.13 -5.21 -30.44
N GLU A 312 2.74 -6.33 -30.81
CA GLU A 312 2.08 -7.53 -31.34
C GLU A 312 1.49 -8.42 -30.23
N ASP A 313 2.00 -8.30 -29.00
CA ASP A 313 1.45 -9.02 -27.87
C ASP A 313 0.15 -8.37 -27.38
N ALA A 314 -0.97 -9.07 -27.60
CA ALA A 314 -2.28 -8.64 -27.16
C ALA A 314 -2.49 -8.67 -25.63
N ARG A 315 -1.52 -9.14 -24.85
CA ARG A 315 -1.62 -9.15 -23.38
C ARG A 315 -1.25 -7.77 -22.82
N LEU A 316 -2.09 -7.27 -21.90
CA LEU A 316 -1.80 -6.05 -21.14
C LEU A 316 -0.81 -6.33 -19.99
N PHE A 317 -1.00 -7.44 -19.28
CA PHE A 317 -0.13 -7.90 -18.21
C PHE A 317 0.68 -9.11 -18.69
N VAL A 318 1.99 -9.02 -18.54
CA VAL A 318 2.96 -10.09 -18.85
C VAL A 318 3.76 -10.34 -17.58
N GLN A 319 4.24 -11.57 -17.34
CA GLN A 319 5.08 -11.81 -16.17
C GLN A 319 6.31 -10.92 -16.23
N ASP A 320 6.64 -10.35 -15.08
CA ASP A 320 7.85 -9.62 -14.89
C ASP A 320 9.06 -10.53 -15.06
N ARG A 321 10.03 -10.04 -15.83
CA ARG A 321 11.26 -10.74 -16.17
C ARG A 321 12.25 -10.77 -15.02
N PHE A 322 12.26 -9.74 -14.20
CA PHE A 322 13.14 -9.70 -13.04
C PHE A 322 12.57 -10.58 -11.93
N ASN A 323 11.26 -10.60 -11.74
CA ASN A 323 10.63 -11.41 -10.71
C ASN A 323 9.51 -12.27 -11.32
N SER A 324 9.76 -13.57 -11.45
CA SER A 324 8.83 -14.59 -11.94
C SER A 324 7.54 -14.74 -11.11
N MET A 325 7.36 -13.93 -10.07
CA MET A 325 6.19 -13.86 -9.21
C MET A 325 5.36 -12.58 -9.43
N ASN A 326 5.91 -11.58 -10.11
CA ASN A 326 5.27 -10.29 -10.40
C ASN A 326 4.82 -10.21 -11.86
N TYR A 327 3.90 -9.30 -12.15
CA TYR A 327 3.53 -8.94 -13.52
C TYR A 327 3.99 -7.53 -13.85
N THR A 328 4.36 -7.31 -15.10
CA THR A 328 4.62 -5.99 -15.68
C THR A 328 3.56 -5.64 -16.72
N THR A 329 3.45 -4.36 -17.05
CA THR A 329 2.52 -3.87 -18.06
C THR A 329 3.22 -3.78 -19.41
N ASN A 330 2.57 -4.26 -20.48
CA ASN A 330 3.08 -4.13 -21.83
C ASN A 330 2.95 -2.68 -22.34
N LEU A 331 4.08 -1.97 -22.38
CA LEU A 331 4.17 -0.58 -22.86
C LEU A 331 4.17 -0.47 -24.38
N GLY A 332 4.16 -1.60 -25.10
CA GLY A 332 3.90 -1.65 -26.54
C GLY A 332 2.48 -1.21 -26.90
N ARG A 333 1.52 -1.31 -25.95
CA ARG A 333 0.12 -0.97 -26.17
C ARG A 333 -0.24 0.42 -25.64
N PRO A 334 -1.09 1.18 -26.33
CA PRO A 334 -1.59 2.46 -25.83
C PRO A 334 -2.21 2.35 -24.42
N ALA A 335 -3.05 1.34 -24.21
CA ALA A 335 -3.67 1.07 -22.91
C ALA A 335 -2.64 0.88 -21.78
N GLY A 336 -1.52 0.20 -22.06
CA GLY A 336 -0.45 0.00 -21.08
C GLY A 336 0.28 1.30 -20.74
N ARG A 337 0.53 2.16 -21.73
CA ARG A 337 1.15 3.48 -21.52
C ARG A 337 0.25 4.41 -20.71
N TYR A 338 -1.04 4.47 -21.02
CA TYR A 338 -2.01 5.27 -20.27
C TYR A 338 -2.17 4.74 -18.84
N LEU A 339 -2.18 3.42 -18.64
CA LEU A 339 -2.26 2.83 -17.31
C LEU A 339 -1.05 3.21 -16.45
N VAL A 340 0.17 2.95 -16.94
CA VAL A 340 1.40 3.25 -16.19
C VAL A 340 1.58 4.75 -16.00
N GLY A 341 1.42 5.54 -17.07
CA GLY A 341 1.52 7.00 -17.00
C GLY A 341 0.48 7.63 -16.07
N GLY A 342 -0.77 7.14 -16.12
CA GLY A 342 -1.84 7.58 -15.24
C GLY A 342 -1.59 7.24 -13.77
N ILE A 343 -1.09 6.03 -13.47
CA ILE A 343 -0.70 5.66 -12.10
C ILE A 343 0.45 6.53 -11.61
N CYS A 344 1.51 6.73 -12.41
CA CYS A 344 2.64 7.57 -12.04
C CYS A 344 2.22 9.03 -11.79
N ALA A 345 1.41 9.60 -12.69
CA ALA A 345 0.90 10.96 -12.54
C ALA A 345 -0.01 11.09 -11.32
N GLY A 346 -0.93 10.13 -11.12
CA GLY A 346 -1.82 10.11 -9.96
C GLY A 346 -1.05 10.04 -8.64
N VAL A 347 -0.04 9.17 -8.55
CA VAL A 347 0.84 9.08 -7.36
C VAL A 347 1.57 10.40 -7.13
N LEU A 348 2.14 11.02 -8.17
CA LEU A 348 2.84 12.30 -8.03
C LEU A 348 1.91 13.42 -7.52
N VAL A 349 0.71 13.53 -8.10
CA VAL A 349 -0.30 14.51 -7.67
C VAL A 349 -0.70 14.27 -6.21
N LEU A 350 -0.91 13.01 -5.80
CA LEU A 350 -1.24 12.66 -4.42
C LEU A 350 -0.12 13.03 -3.45
N LEU A 351 1.15 12.77 -3.80
CA LEU A 351 2.30 13.13 -2.96
C LEU A 351 2.42 14.65 -2.80
N ILE A 352 2.25 15.42 -3.88
CA ILE A 352 2.27 16.89 -3.85
C ILE A 352 1.12 17.42 -2.98
N TRP A 353 -0.09 16.94 -3.22
CA TRP A 353 -1.28 17.31 -2.45
C TRP A 353 -1.12 17.03 -0.96
N MET A 354 -0.58 15.86 -0.61
CA MET A 354 -0.26 15.50 0.77
C MET A 354 0.76 16.48 1.38
N CYS A 355 1.85 16.82 0.67
CA CYS A 355 2.83 17.79 1.15
C CYS A 355 2.19 19.16 1.44
N VAL A 356 1.30 19.62 0.56
CA VAL A 356 0.55 20.89 0.75
C VAL A 356 -0.32 20.84 2.00
N ILE A 357 -1.02 19.73 2.25
CA ILE A 357 -1.84 19.57 3.46
C ILE A 357 -0.99 19.67 4.73
N PHE A 358 0.12 18.93 4.79
CA PHE A 358 0.99 18.97 5.96
C PHE A 358 1.59 20.36 6.19
N LEU A 359 1.99 21.07 5.12
CA LEU A 359 2.44 22.46 5.23
C LEU A 359 1.37 23.36 5.83
N ARG A 360 0.13 23.24 5.35
CA ARG A 360 -0.98 24.03 5.90
C ARG A 360 -1.19 23.71 7.39
N MET A 361 -1.14 22.44 7.78
CA MET A 361 -1.30 22.02 9.18
C MET A 361 -0.24 22.58 10.13
N ASP A 362 1.02 22.67 9.71
CA ASP A 362 2.10 23.16 10.57
C ASP A 362 2.16 24.70 10.63
N PHE A 363 1.86 25.38 9.52
CA PHE A 363 2.13 26.82 9.36
C PHE A 363 0.89 27.72 9.31
N THR A 364 -0.31 27.15 9.24
CA THR A 364 -1.55 27.93 9.33
C THR A 364 -2.04 27.93 10.78
N PRO A 365 -2.10 29.08 11.47
CA PRO A 365 -2.61 29.13 12.83
C PRO A 365 -4.11 28.82 12.87
N ILE A 366 -4.58 28.40 14.03
CA ILE A 366 -6.01 28.28 14.33
C ILE A 366 -6.55 29.70 14.49
N ARG A 367 -7.69 30.00 13.89
CA ARG A 367 -8.36 31.30 14.03
C ARG A 367 -9.83 31.11 14.35
N MET A 368 -10.31 31.89 15.30
CA MET A 368 -11.73 32.08 15.58
C MET A 368 -12.12 33.47 15.10
N VAL A 369 -13.21 33.55 14.34
CA VAL A 369 -13.79 34.81 13.87
C VAL A 369 -15.29 34.75 14.12
N ARG A 370 -15.85 35.79 14.73
CA ARG A 370 -17.29 36.00 14.84
C ARG A 370 -17.77 36.84 13.65
N GLU A 371 -18.67 36.30 12.83
CA GLU A 371 -19.32 36.99 11.70
C GLU A 371 -20.82 37.07 11.99
N ASP A 372 -21.31 38.23 12.44
CA ASP A 372 -22.71 38.49 12.82
C ASP A 372 -23.27 37.45 13.83
N GLU A 373 -24.05 36.48 13.35
CA GLU A 373 -24.70 35.41 14.13
C GLU A 373 -23.91 34.07 14.09
N GLU A 374 -22.86 33.96 13.28
CA GLU A 374 -22.05 32.73 13.11
C GLU A 374 -20.66 32.85 13.77
N ILE A 375 -20.22 31.78 14.45
CA ILE A 375 -18.84 31.60 14.89
C ILE A 375 -18.12 30.68 13.92
N ARG A 376 -17.02 31.18 13.36
CA ARG A 376 -16.18 30.50 12.37
C ARG A 376 -14.82 30.14 12.97
N ILE A 377 -14.54 28.85 13.05
CA ILE A 377 -13.23 28.34 13.47
C ILE A 377 -12.54 27.70 12.28
N THR A 378 -11.37 28.23 11.93
CA THR A 378 -10.56 27.78 10.79
C THR A 378 -9.20 27.30 11.23
N SER A 379 -8.66 26.34 10.47
CA SER A 379 -7.30 25.85 10.65
C SER A 379 -6.66 25.55 9.28
N GLY A 380 -5.41 25.10 9.31
CA GLY A 380 -4.72 24.61 8.12
C GLY A 380 -5.39 23.40 7.45
N TYR A 381 -6.25 22.66 8.15
CA TYR A 381 -6.79 21.39 7.68
C TYR A 381 -8.30 21.27 7.68
N THR A 382 -8.95 21.63 8.79
CA THR A 382 -10.40 21.55 8.96
C THR A 382 -10.98 22.88 9.37
N ASN A 383 -12.25 23.10 9.04
CA ASN A 383 -13.03 24.25 9.47
C ASN A 383 -14.33 23.78 10.12
N THR A 384 -14.84 24.56 11.07
CA THR A 384 -16.13 24.36 11.72
C THR A 384 -16.83 25.71 11.83
N PHE A 385 -18.15 25.67 11.68
CA PHE A 385 -19.03 26.82 11.76
C PHE A 385 -20.23 26.41 12.61
N PHE A 386 -20.73 27.32 13.45
CA PHE A 386 -21.95 27.13 14.23
C PHE A 386 -22.56 28.50 14.60
N GLU A 387 -23.88 28.55 14.68
CA GLU A 387 -24.61 29.74 15.09
C GLU A 387 -24.43 30.01 16.58
N ILE A 388 -24.43 31.28 16.97
CA ILE A 388 -24.37 31.69 18.39
C ILE A 388 -25.58 31.15 19.16
N ASP A 389 -26.76 31.09 18.52
CA ASP A 389 -27.99 30.52 19.07
C ASP A 389 -27.92 29.00 19.35
N ASP A 390 -26.93 28.31 18.77
CA ASP A 390 -26.67 26.90 19.07
C ASP A 390 -25.77 26.71 20.29
N MET A 391 -25.16 27.79 20.80
CA MET A 391 -24.27 27.76 21.94
C MET A 391 -25.04 27.68 23.25
N GLN A 392 -24.82 26.59 24.00
CA GLN A 392 -25.47 26.34 25.29
C GLN A 392 -24.64 26.82 26.48
N SER A 393 -23.31 26.72 26.39
CA SER A 393 -22.41 27.18 27.44
C SER A 393 -20.98 27.32 26.93
N VAL A 394 -20.27 28.33 27.43
CA VAL A 394 -18.83 28.52 27.21
C VAL A 394 -18.11 28.43 28.55
N THR A 395 -17.04 27.64 28.62
CA THR A 395 -16.25 27.44 29.84
C THR A 395 -14.77 27.52 29.51
N LEU A 396 -14.02 28.29 30.31
CA LEU A 396 -12.56 28.34 30.23
C LEU A 396 -11.97 27.26 31.14
N LEU A 397 -11.22 26.33 30.54
CA LEU A 397 -10.56 25.23 31.25
C LEU A 397 -9.08 25.56 31.45
N GLU A 398 -8.70 25.94 32.67
CA GLU A 398 -7.32 26.31 33.00
C GLU A 398 -6.36 25.11 32.99
N ASP A 399 -6.86 23.93 33.35
CA ASP A 399 -6.06 22.68 33.41
C ASP A 399 -6.02 21.92 32.06
N GLY A 400 -6.55 22.52 30.99
CA GLY A 400 -6.61 21.94 29.65
C GLY A 400 -7.81 21.00 29.41
N MET A 401 -7.64 20.07 28.48
CA MET A 401 -8.72 19.19 28.02
C MET A 401 -9.24 18.24 29.11
N PRO A 402 -10.57 17.98 29.18
CA PRO A 402 -11.12 17.01 30.13
C PRO A 402 -10.55 15.61 29.89
N LYS A 403 -10.30 14.87 30.98
CA LYS A 403 -9.88 13.47 30.93
C LYS A 403 -11.02 12.58 30.39
N ASP A 404 -10.95 12.30 29.10
CA ASP A 404 -11.83 11.36 28.39
C ASP A 404 -11.01 10.54 27.38
N GLN A 405 -11.60 9.47 26.85
CA GLN A 405 -11.05 8.75 25.72
C GLN A 405 -11.64 9.33 24.44
N TYR A 406 -10.81 9.99 23.64
CA TYR A 406 -11.20 10.60 22.38
C TYR A 406 -10.75 9.73 21.21
N ASN A 407 -11.70 9.32 20.37
CA ASN A 407 -11.42 8.66 19.10
C ASN A 407 -11.55 9.68 17.97
N ARG A 408 -10.49 9.86 17.18
CA ARG A 408 -10.52 10.69 15.97
C ARG A 408 -11.44 10.05 14.94
N THR A 409 -12.41 10.80 14.43
CA THR A 409 -13.33 10.34 13.36
C THR A 409 -12.94 10.91 12.01
N ASN A 410 -12.51 12.18 11.95
CA ASN A 410 -11.94 12.79 10.76
C ASN A 410 -11.10 14.01 11.17
N GLY A 411 -9.79 14.00 10.94
CA GLY A 411 -8.95 15.07 11.45
C GLY A 411 -7.47 14.70 11.51
N SER A 412 -6.70 15.52 12.21
CA SER A 412 -5.32 15.25 12.58
C SER A 412 -5.18 15.10 14.09
N ASP A 413 -4.30 14.18 14.46
CA ASP A 413 -3.70 14.05 15.79
C ASP A 413 -2.22 13.73 15.52
N ASP A 414 -1.38 14.75 15.64
CA ASP A 414 0.06 14.69 15.34
C ASP A 414 0.93 14.73 16.62
N GLY A 415 0.29 14.65 17.80
CA GLY A 415 0.93 14.75 19.11
C GLY A 415 1.32 16.17 19.53
N LYS A 416 1.17 17.17 18.67
CA LYS A 416 1.31 18.60 18.99
C LYS A 416 -0.04 19.32 18.98
N GLN A 417 -0.97 18.86 18.16
CA GLN A 417 -2.31 19.43 18.04
C GLN A 417 -3.35 18.37 17.69
N LEU A 418 -4.61 18.69 18.03
CA LEU A 418 -5.81 17.96 17.66
C LEU A 418 -6.67 18.86 16.78
N LEU A 419 -6.86 18.47 15.53
CA LEU A 419 -7.63 19.24 14.53
C LEU A 419 -8.75 18.37 13.94
N GLY A 420 -9.98 18.86 13.95
CA GLY A 420 -11.11 18.26 13.23
C GLY A 420 -12.13 17.58 14.14
N LYS A 421 -12.72 16.49 13.65
CA LYS A 421 -13.82 15.75 14.26
C LYS A 421 -13.30 14.58 15.11
N PHE A 422 -13.74 14.58 16.35
CA PHE A 422 -13.42 13.56 17.35
C PHE A 422 -14.70 13.12 18.04
N LYS A 423 -14.62 12.02 18.77
CA LYS A 423 -15.69 11.53 19.62
C LYS A 423 -15.12 11.16 20.98
N GLY A 424 -15.57 11.84 22.03
CA GLY A 424 -15.29 11.49 23.42
C GLY A 424 -16.23 10.38 23.89
N LYS A 425 -15.73 9.45 24.69
CA LYS A 425 -16.54 8.36 25.24
C LYS A 425 -17.64 8.88 26.18
N LYS A 426 -17.34 9.92 26.95
CA LYS A 426 -18.29 10.57 27.87
C LYS A 426 -18.93 11.81 27.25
N LEU A 427 -18.14 12.58 26.49
CA LEU A 427 -18.57 13.87 25.95
C LEU A 427 -19.33 13.79 24.61
N GLY A 428 -19.32 12.63 23.95
CA GLY A 428 -19.98 12.47 22.66
C GLY A 428 -19.20 13.13 21.52
N GLU A 429 -19.90 13.68 20.53
CA GLU A 429 -19.28 14.29 19.36
C GLU A 429 -18.51 15.56 19.74
N CYS A 430 -17.29 15.69 19.24
CA CYS A 430 -16.39 16.80 19.52
C CYS A 430 -15.80 17.39 18.23
N ARG A 431 -15.52 18.69 18.28
CA ARG A 431 -14.69 19.40 17.30
C ARG A 431 -13.47 19.93 18.02
N MET A 432 -12.28 19.54 17.59
CA MET A 432 -11.03 19.88 18.24
C MET A 432 -10.24 20.83 17.35
N TYR A 433 -9.77 21.90 17.98
CA TYR A 433 -8.86 22.91 17.45
C TYR A 433 -7.87 23.26 18.57
N VAL A 434 -7.13 22.25 19.02
CA VAL A 434 -6.37 22.32 20.28
C VAL A 434 -4.89 22.06 20.04
N TRP A 435 -4.05 23.02 20.42
CA TRP A 435 -2.63 22.84 20.64
C TRP A 435 -2.40 22.14 21.99
N LEU A 436 -1.78 20.97 21.95
CA LEU A 436 -1.44 20.18 23.13
C LEU A 436 -0.27 20.83 23.88
N GLY A 437 -0.38 20.89 25.21
CA GLY A 437 0.62 21.52 26.08
C GLY A 437 0.45 23.04 26.28
N TYR A 438 -0.62 23.62 25.73
CA TYR A 438 -0.97 25.04 25.91
C TYR A 438 -2.30 25.16 26.65
N THR A 439 -2.36 26.06 27.62
CA THR A 439 -3.55 26.38 28.42
C THR A 439 -3.75 27.91 28.47
N PRO A 440 -4.98 28.40 28.72
CA PRO A 440 -6.23 27.64 28.93
C PRO A 440 -6.80 27.04 27.64
N VAL A 441 -7.84 26.21 27.76
CA VAL A 441 -8.63 25.67 26.62
C VAL A 441 -10.09 26.10 26.78
N ILE A 442 -10.68 26.65 25.73
CA ILE A 442 -12.11 26.98 25.74
C ILE A 442 -12.90 25.72 25.39
N GLN A 443 -13.92 25.43 26.20
CA GLN A 443 -14.96 24.45 25.92
C GLN A 443 -16.25 25.18 25.55
N ILE A 444 -16.74 24.95 24.34
CA ILE A 444 -18.02 25.48 23.84
C ILE A 444 -18.96 24.30 23.66
N LYS A 445 -20.04 24.23 24.45
CA LYS A 445 -21.09 23.24 24.24
C LYS A 445 -22.12 23.80 23.29
N THR A 446 -22.33 23.12 22.16
CA THR A 446 -23.42 23.41 21.23
C THR A 446 -24.56 22.40 21.41
N LYS A 447 -25.69 22.60 20.73
CA LYS A 447 -26.81 21.65 20.72
C LYS A 447 -26.42 20.24 20.26
N GLU A 448 -25.45 20.12 19.35
CA GLU A 448 -25.10 18.82 18.73
C GLU A 448 -23.74 18.25 19.18
N TYR A 449 -22.76 19.10 19.48
CA TYR A 449 -21.39 18.68 19.78
C TYR A 449 -20.65 19.66 20.69
N THR A 450 -19.52 19.24 21.24
CA THR A 450 -18.64 20.12 22.02
C THR A 450 -17.45 20.56 21.19
N VAL A 451 -17.19 21.87 21.12
CA VAL A 451 -15.97 22.42 20.52
C VAL A 451 -14.93 22.66 21.61
N PHE A 452 -13.69 22.28 21.32
CA PHE A 452 -12.52 22.63 22.12
C PHE A 452 -11.54 23.44 21.27
N ILE A 453 -11.13 24.60 21.77
CA ILE A 453 -10.24 25.52 21.04
C ILE A 453 -9.24 26.20 21.98
N ASN A 454 -8.01 26.37 21.52
CA ASN A 454 -7.02 27.28 22.11
C ASN A 454 -6.05 27.82 21.05
N SER A 455 -5.26 28.81 21.45
CA SER A 455 -4.07 29.27 20.73
C SER A 455 -2.79 28.87 21.47
N LYS A 456 -1.64 29.04 20.81
CA LYS A 456 -0.32 28.99 21.46
C LYS A 456 -0.11 30.20 22.38
N ASP A 457 -0.85 31.29 22.18
CA ASP A 457 -0.89 32.42 23.09
C ASP A 457 -2.13 32.33 24.02
N ALA A 458 -1.86 32.31 25.32
CA ALA A 458 -2.90 32.27 26.34
C ALA A 458 -3.76 33.55 26.34
N ASN A 459 -3.20 34.70 25.96
CA ASN A 459 -3.94 35.96 25.90
C ASN A 459 -4.92 35.96 24.72
N GLU A 460 -4.50 35.48 23.55
CA GLU A 460 -5.38 35.30 22.39
C GLU A 460 -6.53 34.34 22.74
N THR A 461 -6.24 33.25 23.45
CA THR A 461 -7.29 32.33 23.92
C THR A 461 -8.27 33.01 24.89
N LYS A 462 -7.80 33.87 25.81
CA LYS A 462 -8.67 34.61 26.71
C LYS A 462 -9.51 35.66 25.98
N GLN A 463 -8.94 36.34 24.99
CA GLN A 463 -9.68 37.27 24.14
C GLN A 463 -10.82 36.58 23.40
N TRP A 464 -10.57 35.41 22.80
CA TRP A 464 -11.62 34.61 22.18
C TRP A 464 -12.71 34.19 23.17
N TYR A 465 -12.34 33.89 24.42
CA TYR A 465 -13.31 33.54 25.45
C TYR A 465 -14.21 34.72 25.84
N ASP A 466 -13.64 35.92 25.97
CA ASP A 466 -14.39 37.13 26.29
C ASP A 466 -15.33 37.50 25.11
N GLU A 467 -14.85 37.41 23.86
CA GLU A 467 -15.65 37.62 22.65
C GLU A 467 -16.82 36.62 22.51
N LEU A 468 -16.67 35.40 23.02
CA LEU A 468 -17.73 34.38 23.03
C LEU A 468 -18.76 34.58 24.15
N LYS A 469 -18.49 35.46 25.12
CA LYS A 469 -19.39 35.75 26.24
C LYS A 469 -20.25 36.99 26.03
N GLU A 470 -19.80 37.89 25.17
CA GLU A 470 -20.59 39.04 24.68
C GLU A 470 -21.71 38.58 23.76
#